data_AF-A0A377LTE7-F1
#
_entry.id   AF-A0A377LTE7-F1
#
_cell.length_a   1.000
_cell.length_b   1.000
_cell.length_c   1.000
_cell.angle_alpha   90.00
_cell.angle_beta   90.00
_cell.angle_gamma   90.00
#
_symmetry.space_group_name_H-M   'P 1'
#
loop_
_entity.id
_entity.type
_entity.pdbx_description
1 polymer ?
#
loop_
_entity_poly.entity_id
_entity_poly.type
_entity_poly.pdbx_seq_one_letter_code
_entity_poly.pdbx_strand_id
1 'polypeptide(L)'
;MDVEEIVALSVKHNVSDLHLCSDSPPRWRRVGRLEPAPFPSPDVDALLKTWLNDEQQGAWWASGQVDFAVTLTGNQRLRASAFKQMKGNSITLRLLPRACPQLSALVFPGLSRNSYPTTVG
;
A
#
# COMPACT_ATOMS: atom_id res chain seq x y z
N MET A 1 -13.08 -10.52 -9.84
CA MET A 1 -12.14 -10.77 -8.74
C MET A 1 -12.33 -9.64 -7.76
N ASP A 2 -12.60 -9.97 -6.51
CA ASP A 2 -12.78 -8.97 -5.46
C ASP A 2 -11.43 -8.47 -4.94
N VAL A 3 -11.41 -7.30 -4.31
CA VAL A 3 -10.18 -6.67 -3.78
C VAL A 3 -9.53 -7.51 -2.69
N GLU A 4 -10.32 -8.25 -1.90
CA GLU A 4 -9.79 -9.17 -0.91
C GLU A 4 -8.98 -10.29 -1.54
N GLU A 5 -9.47 -10.87 -2.64
CA GLU A 5 -8.76 -11.89 -3.41
C GLU A 5 -7.47 -11.30 -4.02
N ILE A 6 -7.53 -10.08 -4.55
CA ILE A 6 -6.38 -9.39 -5.15
C ILE A 6 -5.28 -9.20 -4.09
N VAL A 7 -5.66 -8.76 -2.90
CA VAL A 7 -4.72 -8.53 -1.80
C VAL A 7 -4.16 -9.86 -1.27
N ALA A 8 -4.99 -10.89 -1.12
CA ALA A 8 -4.53 -12.23 -0.72
C ALA A 8 -3.50 -12.80 -1.72
N LEU A 9 -3.76 -12.65 -3.03
CA LEU A 9 -2.81 -13.03 -4.08
C LEU A 9 -1.52 -12.22 -3.98
N SER A 10 -1.61 -10.92 -3.73
CA SER A 10 -0.46 -10.03 -3.60
C SER A 10 0.44 -10.40 -2.41
N VAL A 11 -0.16 -10.73 -1.27
CA VAL A 11 0.57 -11.27 -0.09
C VAL A 11 1.30 -12.56 -0.47
N LYS A 12 0.61 -13.50 -1.14
CA LYS A 12 1.20 -14.78 -1.57
C LYS A 12 2.43 -14.60 -2.47
N HIS A 13 2.44 -13.55 -3.28
CA HIS A 13 3.54 -13.25 -4.22
C HIS A 13 4.59 -12.27 -3.68
N ASN A 14 4.56 -11.92 -2.38
CA ASN A 14 5.47 -10.96 -1.75
C ASN A 14 5.50 -9.59 -2.45
N VAL A 15 4.33 -9.11 -2.84
CA VAL A 15 4.14 -7.79 -3.44
C VAL A 15 4.22 -6.72 -2.35
N SER A 16 4.94 -5.63 -2.64
CA SER A 16 5.03 -4.47 -1.75
C SER A 16 3.93 -3.46 -2.01
N ASP A 17 3.64 -3.18 -3.28
CA ASP A 17 2.68 -2.17 -3.71
C ASP A 17 1.82 -2.68 -4.87
N LEU A 18 0.54 -2.34 -4.85
CA LEU A 18 -0.42 -2.51 -5.95
C LEU A 18 -0.73 -1.16 -6.56
N HIS A 19 -0.80 -1.11 -7.88
CA HIS A 19 -1.20 0.06 -8.65
C HIS A 19 -2.44 -0.31 -9.46
N LEU A 20 -3.56 0.30 -9.09
CA LEU A 20 -4.87 0.10 -9.70
C LEU A 20 -5.28 1.39 -10.39
N CYS A 21 -5.67 1.29 -11.65
CA CYS A 21 -6.02 2.43 -12.49
C CYS A 21 -7.29 2.10 -13.28
N SER A 22 -8.21 3.06 -13.39
CA SER A 22 -9.45 2.84 -14.15
C SER A 22 -9.19 2.54 -15.64
N ASP A 23 -8.14 3.14 -16.23
CA ASP A 23 -7.86 3.07 -17.68
C ASP A 23 -6.52 2.40 -18.02
N SER A 24 -6.00 1.54 -17.13
CA SER A 24 -4.84 0.71 -17.49
C SER A 24 -4.83 -0.61 -16.71
N PRO A 25 -4.20 -1.67 -17.25
CA PRO A 25 -4.07 -2.93 -16.56
C PRO A 25 -3.39 -2.77 -15.20
N PRO A 26 -3.83 -3.53 -14.16
CA PRO A 26 -3.24 -3.43 -12.85
C PRO A 26 -1.77 -3.85 -12.88
N ARG A 27 -0.97 -3.20 -12.04
CA ARG A 27 0.45 -3.49 -11.89
C ARG A 27 0.77 -3.70 -10.43
N TRP A 28 1.77 -4.52 -10.17
CA TRP A 28 2.23 -4.76 -8.81
C TRP A 28 3.76 -4.59 -8.72
N ARG A 29 4.24 -4.15 -7.56
CA ARG A 29 5.66 -4.02 -7.29
C ARG A 29 6.12 -5.21 -6.47
N ARG A 30 7.08 -5.96 -6.98
CA ARG A 30 7.69 -7.12 -6.31
C ARG A 30 9.20 -6.98 -6.36
N VAL A 31 9.85 -7.06 -5.19
CA VAL A 31 11.31 -6.88 -5.04
C VAL A 31 11.81 -5.62 -5.80
N GLY A 32 11.11 -4.50 -5.61
CA GLY A 32 11.45 -3.21 -6.22
C GLY A 32 11.08 -3.05 -7.71
N ARG A 33 10.62 -4.09 -8.39
CA ARG A 33 10.27 -4.05 -9.83
C ARG A 33 8.77 -3.97 -10.04
N LEU A 34 8.34 -3.08 -10.93
CA LEU A 34 6.93 -2.90 -11.30
C LEU A 34 6.58 -3.76 -12.52
N GLU A 35 5.81 -4.82 -12.32
CA GLU A 35 5.44 -5.80 -13.34
C GLU A 35 3.90 -5.89 -13.50
N PRO A 36 3.37 -6.41 -14.62
CA PRO A 36 1.93 -6.60 -14.80
C PRO A 36 1.37 -7.57 -13.76
N ALA A 37 0.21 -7.24 -13.20
CA ALA A 37 -0.45 -8.11 -12.23
C ALA A 37 -1.37 -9.11 -12.95
N PRO A 38 -1.42 -10.39 -12.53
CA PRO A 38 -2.14 -11.46 -13.24
C PRO A 38 -3.63 -11.50 -12.89
N PHE A 39 -4.31 -10.35 -12.91
CA PHE A 39 -5.74 -10.22 -12.63
C PHE A 39 -6.35 -9.03 -13.37
N PRO A 40 -7.68 -9.02 -13.61
CA PRO A 40 -8.35 -7.89 -14.24
C PRO A 40 -8.37 -6.66 -13.32
N SER A 41 -8.47 -5.46 -13.90
CA SER A 41 -8.60 -4.23 -13.11
C SER A 41 -9.90 -4.25 -12.31
N PRO A 42 -9.88 -4.00 -10.99
CA PRO A 42 -11.09 -3.81 -10.21
C PRO A 42 -11.73 -2.44 -10.53
N ASP A 43 -13.01 -2.29 -10.18
CA ASP A 43 -13.69 -0.99 -10.26
C ASP A 43 -13.14 -0.05 -9.17
N VAL A 44 -12.22 0.82 -9.57
CA VAL A 44 -11.55 1.78 -8.70
C VAL A 44 -12.56 2.76 -8.08
N ASP A 45 -13.58 3.17 -8.82
CA ASP A 45 -14.58 4.15 -8.35
C ASP A 45 -15.50 3.53 -7.29
N ALA A 46 -15.88 2.27 -7.48
CA ALA A 46 -16.61 1.51 -6.47
C ALA A 46 -15.78 1.31 -5.19
N LEU A 47 -14.47 1.05 -5.32
CA LEU A 47 -13.57 0.93 -4.16
C LEU A 47 -13.47 2.23 -3.36
N LEU A 48 -13.31 3.38 -4.03
CA LEU A 48 -13.25 4.68 -3.35
C LEU A 48 -14.55 4.98 -2.60
N LYS A 49 -15.70 4.75 -3.24
CA LYS A 49 -17.01 4.96 -2.59
C LYS A 49 -17.20 4.08 -1.35
N THR A 50 -16.62 2.89 -1.36
CA THR A 50 -16.77 1.92 -0.25
C THR A 50 -15.78 2.19 0.89
N TRP A 51 -14.56 2.64 0.58
CA TRP A 51 -13.49 2.77 1.58
C TRP A 51 -13.36 4.14 2.21
N LEU A 52 -13.73 5.21 1.50
CA LEU A 52 -13.58 6.56 2.02
C LEU A 52 -14.72 6.90 2.98
N ASN A 53 -14.36 7.36 4.18
CA ASN A 53 -15.35 7.97 5.09
C ASN A 53 -15.76 9.37 4.60
N ASP A 54 -16.75 10.00 5.25
CA ASP A 54 -17.30 11.29 4.81
C ASP A 54 -16.25 12.41 4.72
N GLU A 55 -15.33 12.48 5.69
CA GLU A 55 -14.24 13.46 5.69
C GLU A 55 -13.30 13.25 4.50
N GLN A 56 -12.93 12.00 4.24
CA GLN A 56 -12.06 11.61 3.13
C GLN A 56 -12.74 11.78 1.77
N GLN A 57 -14.05 11.57 1.68
CA GLN A 57 -14.84 11.88 0.49
C GLN A 57 -14.85 13.39 0.22
N GLY A 58 -14.97 14.21 1.28
CA GLY A 58 -14.79 15.66 1.19
C GLY A 58 -13.43 16.05 0.62
N ALA A 59 -12.34 15.48 1.17
CA ALA A 59 -10.99 15.72 0.67
C ALA A 59 -10.81 15.27 -0.80
N TRP A 60 -11.37 14.12 -1.16
CA TRP A 60 -11.37 13.60 -2.53
C TRP A 60 -12.11 14.52 -3.51
N TRP A 61 -13.27 15.04 -3.14
CA TRP A 61 -14.02 15.97 -4.00
C TRP A 61 -13.32 17.32 -4.15
N ALA A 62 -12.74 17.84 -3.06
CA ALA A 62 -12.09 19.15 -3.07
C ALA A 62 -10.74 19.14 -3.82
N SER A 63 -9.93 18.11 -3.63
CA SER A 63 -8.54 18.09 -4.11
C SER A 63 -8.26 17.04 -5.20
N GLY A 64 -9.15 16.06 -5.38
CA GLY A 64 -8.91 14.94 -6.28
C GLY A 64 -7.85 13.96 -5.79
N GLN A 65 -7.44 14.02 -4.52
CA GLN A 65 -6.50 13.10 -3.91
C GLN A 65 -6.82 12.86 -2.43
N VAL A 66 -6.49 11.67 -1.92
CA VAL A 66 -6.63 11.34 -0.49
C VAL A 66 -5.74 10.16 -0.11
N ASP A 67 -5.07 10.28 1.03
CA ASP A 67 -4.32 9.20 1.66
C ASP A 67 -5.13 8.65 2.84
N PHE A 68 -5.23 7.33 2.95
CA PHE A 68 -5.95 6.66 4.03
C PHE A 68 -5.36 5.27 4.32
N ALA A 69 -5.85 4.64 5.39
CA ALA A 69 -5.51 3.27 5.72
C ALA A 69 -6.78 2.42 5.72
N VAL A 70 -6.68 1.21 5.20
CA VAL A 70 -7.77 0.23 5.22
C VAL A 70 -7.27 -1.07 5.85
N THR A 71 -8.15 -1.71 6.61
CA THR A 71 -7.88 -3.04 7.18
C THR A 71 -8.84 -4.01 6.54
N LEU A 72 -8.30 -5.00 5.84
CA LEU A 72 -9.08 -6.07 5.22
C LEU A 72 -9.17 -7.29 6.14
N THR A 73 -10.00 -8.24 5.73
CA THR A 73 -10.19 -9.53 6.39
C THR A 73 -8.84 -10.22 6.65
N GLY A 74 -8.71 -10.87 7.82
CA GLY A 74 -7.43 -11.44 8.27
C GLY A 74 -6.42 -10.42 8.81
N ASN A 75 -6.90 -9.22 9.19
CA ASN A 75 -6.12 -8.13 9.77
C ASN A 75 -4.98 -7.63 8.86
N GLN A 76 -5.16 -7.79 7.54
CA GLN A 76 -4.19 -7.27 6.56
C GLN A 76 -4.43 -5.77 6.41
N ARG A 77 -3.44 -4.98 6.85
CA ARG A 77 -3.49 -3.52 6.76
C ARG A 77 -2.86 -3.06 5.46
N LEU A 78 -3.46 -2.06 4.85
CA LEU A 78 -2.97 -1.41 3.65
C LEU A 78 -2.92 0.11 3.89
N ARG A 79 -1.89 0.76 3.38
CA ARG A 79 -1.93 2.21 3.16
C ARG A 79 -2.38 2.44 1.73
N ALA A 80 -3.46 3.19 1.55
CA ALA A 80 -3.99 3.56 0.26
C ALA A 80 -3.70 5.04 -0.03
N SER A 81 -3.37 5.31 -1.29
CA SER A 81 -3.26 6.66 -1.84
C SER A 81 -4.09 6.71 -3.11
N ALA A 82 -5.17 7.47 -3.09
CA ALA A 82 -6.06 7.67 -4.21
C ALA A 82 -5.81 9.04 -4.84
N PHE A 83 -5.77 9.11 -6.16
CA PHE A 83 -5.58 10.36 -6.89
C PHE A 83 -6.21 10.32 -8.28
N LYS A 84 -6.63 11.48 -8.77
CA LYS A 84 -7.05 11.69 -10.17
C LYS A 84 -5.81 11.89 -11.04
N GLN A 85 -5.77 11.21 -12.17
CA GLN A 85 -4.77 11.41 -13.22
C GLN A 85 -5.48 11.70 -14.56
N MET A 86 -4.71 12.02 -15.61
CA MET A 86 -5.26 12.37 -16.93
C MET A 86 -6.20 11.30 -17.51
N LYS A 87 -5.97 10.03 -17.14
CA LYS A 87 -6.74 8.88 -17.64
C LYS A 87 -7.79 8.37 -16.64
N GLY A 88 -8.18 9.18 -15.65
CA GLY A 88 -9.18 8.81 -14.66
C GLY A 88 -8.58 8.57 -13.27
N ASN A 89 -9.25 7.73 -12.48
CA ASN A 89 -8.93 7.56 -11.06
C ASN A 89 -7.94 6.42 -10.85
N SER A 90 -7.04 6.62 -9.90
CA SER A 90 -6.00 5.64 -9.56
C SER A 90 -5.88 5.50 -8.05
N ILE A 91 -5.55 4.28 -7.64
CA ILE A 91 -5.22 3.95 -6.25
C ILE A 91 -3.90 3.19 -6.24
N THR A 92 -2.99 3.62 -5.37
CA THR A 92 -1.82 2.83 -4.99
C THR A 92 -2.02 2.27 -3.59
N LEU A 93 -1.90 0.96 -3.44
CA LEU A 93 -2.02 0.26 -2.16
C LEU A 93 -0.66 -0.29 -1.75
N ARG A 94 -0.18 0.07 -0.56
CA ARG A 94 1.01 -0.54 0.04
C ARG A 94 0.58 -1.55 1.09
N LEU A 95 1.09 -2.77 0.98
CA LEU A 95 0.88 -3.79 1.99
C LEU A 95 1.70 -3.45 3.23
N LEU A 96 1.04 -3.33 4.38
CA LEU A 96 1.69 -3.08 5.66
C LEU A 96 1.95 -4.41 6.38
N PRO A 97 3.13 -4.59 7.00
CA PRO A 97 3.42 -5.77 7.79
C PRO A 97 2.50 -5.84 9.00
N ARG A 98 2.14 -7.06 9.42
CA ARG A 98 1.26 -7.31 10.58
C ARG A 98 1.86 -6.86 11.90
N ALA A 99 3.18 -6.96 12.01
CA ALA A 99 3.94 -6.54 13.17
C ALA A 99 4.97 -5.48 12.75
N CYS A 100 5.21 -4.52 13.65
CA CYS A 100 6.32 -3.60 13.49
C CYS A 100 7.65 -4.41 13.49
N PRO A 101 8.53 -4.22 12.51
CA PRO A 101 9.83 -4.89 12.50
C PRO A 101 10.62 -4.51 13.75
N GLN A 102 11.25 -5.50 14.37
CA GLN A 102 12.19 -5.26 15.46
C GLN A 102 13.43 -4.55 14.93
N LEU A 103 14.06 -3.70 15.75
CA LEU A 103 15.27 -2.98 15.37
C LEU A 103 16.37 -3.93 14.88
N SER A 104 16.49 -5.11 15.48
CA SER A 104 17.46 -6.15 15.11
C SER A 104 17.25 -6.75 13.71
N ALA A 105 16.02 -6.70 13.18
CA ALA A 105 15.70 -7.17 11.84
C ALA A 105 15.94 -6.10 10.76
N LEU A 106 16.12 -4.85 11.16
CA LEU A 106 16.50 -3.76 10.25
C LEU A 106 18.01 -3.85 10.03
N VAL A 107 18.41 -4.25 8.82
CA VAL A 107 19.83 -4.23 8.43
C VAL A 107 20.24 -2.77 8.25
N PHE A 108 21.06 -2.28 9.17
CA PHE A 108 21.71 -0.98 9.04
C PHE A 108 23.18 -1.20 8.64
N PRO A 109 23.55 -0.94 7.38
CA PRO A 109 24.95 -0.92 7.01
C PRO A 109 25.65 0.22 7.78
N GLY A 110 26.44 -0.12 8.80
CA GLY A 110 27.28 0.82 9.56
C GLY A 110 27.00 0.93 11.07
N LEU A 111 25.89 0.39 11.59
CA LEU A 111 25.64 0.37 13.04
C LEU A 111 26.28 -0.88 13.67
N SER A 112 27.59 -0.79 13.98
CA SER A 112 28.18 -1.71 14.94
C SER A 112 27.57 -1.41 16.32
N ARG A 113 27.29 -2.46 17.10
CA ARG A 113 26.64 -2.42 18.43
C ARG A 113 27.46 -1.68 19.51
N ASN A 114 28.53 -0.96 19.15
CA ASN A 114 29.58 -0.48 20.04
C ASN A 114 29.82 1.05 19.96
N SER A 115 28.85 1.84 19.49
CA SER A 115 29.02 3.29 19.31
C SER A 115 28.80 4.13 20.58
N TYR A 116 28.60 3.52 21.75
CA TYR A 116 28.62 4.25 23.02
C TYR A 116 29.99 4.08 23.68
N PRO A 117 30.81 5.14 23.84
CA PRO A 117 31.92 5.08 24.76
C PRO A 117 31.35 4.93 26.17
N THR A 118 31.64 3.79 26.80
CA THR A 118 31.48 3.60 28.24
C THR A 118 32.44 4.54 28.94
N THR A 119 32.05 5.78 29.18
CA THR A 119 32.70 6.62 30.18
C THR A 119 31.95 6.42 31.49
N VAL A 120 32.50 5.59 32.36
CA VAL A 120 32.11 5.56 33.78
C VAL A 120 33.39 5.55 34.60
N GLY A 121 33.53 6.64 35.40
CA GLY A 121 34.18 6.74 36.71
C GLY A 121 35.53 6.09 36.91
#